data_AF-A0A7K4HGY8-F1
#
_entry.id   AF-A0A7K4HGY8-F1
#
_cell.length_a   1.000
_cell.length_b   1.000
_cell.length_c   1.000
_cell.angle_alpha   90.00
_cell.angle_beta   90.00
_cell.angle_gamma   90.00
#
_symmetry.space_group_name_H-M   'P 1'
#
loop_
_entity.id
_entity.type
_entity.pdbx_description
1 polymer ?
#
loop_
_entity_poly.entity_id
_entity_poly.type
_entity_poly.pdbx_seq_one_letter_code
_entity_poly.pdbx_strand_id
1 'polypeptide(L)'
;MREEDLMRLLAGIGGVISLIETLLGLNERNFDTSKMLLIVISIVLAVIVILSVIRPGNPVPMNWLLYVGLGIVIIIFSSLAGGILILVAGFIGYTDK
;
A
#
# COMPACT_ATOMS: atom_id res chain seq x y z
N MET A 1 19.47 -5.95 10.39
CA MET A 1 18.82 -5.52 9.13
C MET A 1 18.83 -4.00 9.15
N ARG A 2 19.13 -3.32 8.03
CA ARG A 2 18.99 -1.86 7.99
C ARG A 2 17.50 -1.54 8.07
N GLU A 3 17.14 -0.46 8.76
CA GLU A 3 15.74 -0.05 8.96
C GLU A 3 15.03 0.20 7.61
N GLU A 4 15.80 0.64 6.62
CA GLU A 4 15.41 0.73 5.21
C GLU A 4 14.97 -0.61 4.57
N ASP A 5 15.63 -1.72 4.91
CA ASP A 5 15.23 -3.07 4.45
C ASP A 5 13.90 -3.49 5.09
N LEU A 6 13.69 -3.12 6.35
CA LEU A 6 12.51 -3.47 7.14
C LEU A 6 11.28 -2.67 6.67
N MET A 7 11.49 -1.37 6.42
CA MET A 7 10.52 -0.50 5.76
C MET A 7 10.10 -1.06 4.40
N ARG A 8 11.07 -1.45 3.58
CA ARG A 8 10.84 -2.00 2.24
C ARG A 8 10.04 -3.30 2.29
N LEU A 9 10.36 -4.17 3.24
CA LEU A 9 9.69 -5.45 3.43
C LEU A 9 8.24 -5.24 3.88
N LEU A 10 8.00 -4.37 4.86
CA LEU A 10 6.65 -4.06 5.36
C LEU A 10 5.77 -3.39 4.31
N ALA A 11 6.30 -2.39 3.60
CA ALA A 11 5.58 -1.74 2.51
C ALA A 11 5.26 -2.74 1.38
N GLY A 12 6.20 -3.63 1.08
CA GLY A 12 6.03 -4.67 0.06
C GLY A 12 4.91 -5.64 0.43
N ILE A 13 4.96 -6.20 1.64
CA ILE A 13 3.91 -7.10 2.16
C ILE A 13 2.57 -6.38 2.23
N GLY A 14 2.53 -5.15 2.73
CA GLY A 14 1.30 -4.36 2.82
C GLY A 14 0.67 -4.08 1.45
N GLY A 15 1.48 -3.77 0.44
CA GLY A 15 1.03 -3.60 -0.94
C GLY A 15 0.45 -4.89 -1.53
N VAL A 16 1.11 -6.04 -1.31
CA VAL A 16 0.63 -7.35 -1.77
C VAL A 16 -0.68 -7.74 -1.08
N ILE A 17 -0.78 -7.56 0.24
CA ILE A 17 -2.00 -7.87 1.00
C ILE A 17 -3.16 -6.99 0.53
N SER A 18 -2.93 -5.69 0.31
CA SER A 18 -3.95 -4.78 -0.21
C SER A 18 -4.46 -5.21 -1.58
N LEU A 19 -3.57 -5.72 -2.45
CA LEU A 19 -3.95 -6.31 -3.74
C LEU A 19 -4.81 -7.57 -3.58
N ILE A 20 -4.43 -8.48 -2.67
CA ILE A 20 -5.19 -9.70 -2.40
C ILE A 20 -6.59 -9.37 -1.86
N GLU A 21 -6.70 -8.47 -0.88
CA GLU A 21 -8.00 -8.07 -0.33
C GLU A 21 -8.88 -7.41 -1.38
N THR A 22 -8.28 -6.57 -2.24
CA THR A 22 -9.01 -5.97 -3.36
C THR A 22 -9.51 -7.02 -4.35
N LEU A 23 -8.70 -8.04 -4.67
CA LEU A 23 -9.09 -9.16 -5.53
C LEU A 23 -10.16 -10.07 -4.89
N LEU A 24 -10.13 -10.26 -3.57
CA LEU A 24 -11.16 -11.01 -2.85
C LEU A 24 -12.49 -10.24 -2.82
N GLY A 25 -12.45 -8.92 -2.60
CA GLY A 25 -13.61 -8.04 -2.67
C GLY A 25 -14.25 -7.99 -4.06
N LEU A 26 -13.47 -8.23 -5.13
CA LEU A 26 -13.98 -8.39 -6.49
C LEU A 26 -14.83 -9.66 -6.69
N ASN A 27 -14.79 -10.64 -5.79
CA ASN A 27 -15.58 -11.87 -5.97
C ASN A 27 -17.01 -11.76 -5.40
N GLU A 28 -17.33 -10.64 -4.74
CA GLU A 28 -18.68 -10.39 -4.25
C GLU A 28 -19.62 -9.98 -5.41
N ARG A 29 -20.70 -10.77 -5.62
CA ARG A 29 -21.62 -10.67 -6.76
C ARG A 29 -22.38 -9.35 -6.96
N ASN A 30 -22.20 -8.34 -6.09
CA ASN A 30 -22.88 -7.04 -6.18
C ASN A 30 -21.90 -5.93 -6.59
N PHE A 31 -21.60 -5.89 -7.90
CA PHE A 31 -20.85 -4.82 -8.53
C PHE A 31 -21.75 -3.64 -8.86
N ASP A 32 -21.66 -2.61 -8.04
CA ASP A 32 -22.20 -1.29 -8.34
C ASP A 32 -21.13 -0.45 -9.06
N THR A 33 -21.53 0.49 -9.93
CA THR A 33 -20.58 1.29 -10.74
C THR A 33 -19.65 2.12 -9.83
N SER A 34 -20.15 2.55 -8.68
CA SER A 34 -19.38 3.26 -7.64
C SER A 34 -18.29 2.38 -7.02
N LYS A 35 -18.54 1.08 -6.83
CA LYS A 35 -17.56 0.12 -6.32
C LYS A 35 -16.46 -0.15 -7.34
N MET A 36 -16.79 -0.16 -8.63
CA MET A 36 -15.81 -0.39 -9.69
C MET A 36 -14.70 0.67 -9.70
N LEU A 37 -15.07 1.94 -9.51
CA LEU A 37 -14.10 3.05 -9.38
C LEU A 37 -13.18 2.88 -8.16
N LEU A 38 -13.73 2.51 -7.01
CA LEU A 38 -12.95 2.26 -5.79
C LEU A 38 -11.94 1.14 -5.96
N ILE A 39 -12.33 0.07 -6.65
CA ILE A 39 -11.45 -1.06 -6.93
C ILE A 39 -10.30 -0.64 -7.85
N VAL A 40 -10.58 0.10 -8.92
CA VAL A 40 -9.53 0.59 -9.83
C VAL A 40 -8.51 1.45 -9.07
N ILE A 41 -8.99 2.38 -8.23
CA ILE A 41 -8.13 3.22 -7.40
C ILE A 41 -7.28 2.36 -6.45
N SER A 42 -7.89 1.37 -5.79
CA SER A 42 -7.21 0.47 -4.86
C SER A 42 -6.10 -0.34 -5.53
N ILE A 43 -6.37 -0.90 -6.71
CA ILE A 43 -5.37 -1.62 -7.51
C ILE A 43 -4.20 -0.70 -7.88
N VAL A 44 -4.50 0.51 -8.35
CA VAL A 44 -3.47 1.50 -8.72
C VAL A 44 -2.58 1.85 -7.51
N LEU A 45 -3.19 2.09 -6.35
CA LEU A 45 -2.45 2.40 -5.12
C LEU A 45 -1.56 1.24 -4.66
N ALA A 46 -2.09 0.02 -4.66
CA ALA A 46 -1.33 -1.17 -4.29
C ALA A 46 -0.14 -1.42 -5.25
N VAL A 47 -0.34 -1.21 -6.55
CA VAL A 47 0.73 -1.30 -7.56
C VAL A 47 1.80 -0.22 -7.34
N ILE A 48 1.40 1.02 -7.04
CA ILE A 48 2.32 2.11 -6.70
C ILE A 48 3.21 1.73 -5.51
N VAL A 49 2.61 1.17 -4.45
CA VAL A 49 3.33 0.71 -3.26
C VAL A 49 4.31 -0.40 -3.62
N ILE A 50 3.90 -1.40 -4.38
CA ILE A 50 4.81 -2.49 -4.79
C ILE A 50 5.95 -1.97 -5.69
N LEU A 51 5.67 -1.06 -6.62
CA LEU A 51 6.69 -0.47 -7.49
C LEU A 51 7.73 0.33 -6.71
N SER A 52 7.29 1.07 -5.69
CA SER A 52 8.18 1.81 -4.79
C SER A 52 9.16 0.90 -4.05
N VAL A 53 8.74 -0.34 -3.79
CA VAL A 53 9.54 -1.37 -3.12
C VAL A 53 10.46 -2.10 -4.10
N ILE A 54 10.04 -2.45 -5.31
CA ILE A 54 10.87 -3.27 -6.22
C ILE A 54 12.06 -2.48 -6.79
N ARG A 55 11.92 -1.17 -7.04
CA ARG A 55 12.99 -0.32 -7.58
C ARG A 55 13.32 0.88 -6.68
N PRO A 56 14.24 0.72 -5.71
CA PRO A 56 14.83 1.85 -5.01
C PRO A 56 15.64 2.66 -6.04
N GLY A 57 15.12 3.81 -6.46
CA GLY A 57 15.78 4.71 -7.40
C GLY A 57 14.87 5.52 -8.34
N ASN A 58 13.67 5.03 -8.69
CA ASN A 58 12.52 5.75 -9.31
C ASN A 58 11.46 4.77 -9.83
N PRO A 59 10.17 5.16 -9.97
CA PRO A 59 9.58 6.52 -9.95
C PRO A 59 8.95 7.02 -8.64
N VAL A 60 8.87 6.19 -7.59
CA VAL A 60 8.27 6.60 -6.29
C VAL A 60 9.34 6.53 -5.22
N PRO A 61 9.79 7.67 -4.67
CA PRO A 61 10.84 7.69 -3.66
C PRO A 61 10.35 6.99 -2.39
N MET A 62 11.25 6.24 -1.74
CA MET A 62 11.00 5.57 -0.46
C MET A 62 10.93 6.61 0.68
N ASN A 63 9.96 7.52 0.61
CA ASN A 63 9.78 8.60 1.56
C ASN A 63 8.75 8.18 2.61
N TRP A 64 9.13 8.25 3.88
CA TRP A 64 8.26 7.91 5.00
C TRP A 64 6.91 8.61 4.93
N LEU A 65 6.89 9.89 4.55
CA LEU A 65 5.67 10.69 4.45
C LEU A 65 4.71 10.15 3.37
N LEU A 66 5.25 9.63 2.26
CA LEU A 66 4.45 9.04 1.19
C LEU A 66 3.79 7.74 1.65
N TYR A 67 4.51 6.88 2.38
CA TYR A 67 3.91 5.65 2.90
C TYR A 67 2.90 5.91 4.00
N VAL A 68 3.12 6.89 4.88
CA VAL A 68 2.09 7.31 5.85
C VAL A 68 0.83 7.78 5.12
N GLY A 69 0.97 8.65 4.12
CA GLY A 69 -0.15 9.13 3.32
C GLY A 69 -0.87 8.00 2.56
N LEU A 70 -0.12 7.16 1.84
CA LEU A 70 -0.66 6.03 1.08
C LEU A 70 -1.34 5.01 1.99
N GLY A 71 -0.76 4.72 3.17
CA GLY A 71 -1.35 3.82 4.14
C GLY A 71 -2.70 4.32 4.64
N ILE A 72 -2.81 5.61 4.97
CA ILE A 72 -4.10 6.21 5.36
C ILE A 72 -5.15 6.08 4.24
N VAL A 73 -4.77 6.42 3.01
CA VAL A 73 -5.68 6.30 1.86
C VAL A 73 -6.11 4.84 1.65
N ILE A 74 -5.18 3.90 1.72
CA ILE A 74 -5.49 2.47 1.56
C ILE A 74 -6.42 1.97 2.67
N ILE A 75 -6.24 2.40 3.93
CA ILE A 75 -7.17 2.05 5.02
C ILE A 75 -8.58 2.55 4.74
N ILE A 76 -8.72 3.80 4.28
CA ILE A 76 -10.04 4.42 4.06
C ILE A 76 -10.77 3.76 2.89
N PHE A 77 -10.05 3.41 1.82
CA PHE A 77 -10.68 3.07 0.54
C PHE A 77 -10.58 1.60 0.14
N SER A 78 -9.69 0.81 0.76
CA SER A 78 -9.32 -0.51 0.23
C SER A 78 -9.17 -1.58 1.32
N SER A 79 -8.09 -1.49 2.11
CA SER A 79 -7.55 -2.61 2.87
C SER A 79 -7.04 -2.12 4.21
N LEU A 80 -7.70 -2.57 5.28
CA LEU A 80 -7.30 -2.19 6.62
C LEU A 80 -5.97 -2.86 7.00
N ALA A 81 -5.81 -4.16 6.71
CA ALA A 81 -4.58 -4.88 7.03
C ALA A 81 -3.38 -4.41 6.19
N GLY A 82 -3.55 -4.29 4.87
CA GLY A 82 -2.51 -3.80 3.97
C GLY A 82 -2.12 -2.35 4.27
N GLY A 83 -3.11 -1.50 4.51
CA GLY A 83 -2.90 -0.09 4.86
C GLY A 83 -2.18 0.10 6.20
N ILE A 84 -2.48 -0.69 7.23
CA ILE A 84 -1.77 -0.66 8.52
C ILE A 84 -0.29 -1.01 8.32
N LEU A 85 0.03 -2.05 7.55
CA LEU A 85 1.42 -2.46 7.30
C LEU A 85 2.22 -1.37 6.57
N ILE A 86 1.59 -0.71 5.60
CA ILE A 86 2.18 0.41 4.87
C ILE A 86 2.39 1.62 5.79
N LEU A 87 1.46 1.89 6.71
CA LEU A 87 1.59 2.92 7.72
C LEU A 87 2.74 2.64 8.69
N VAL A 88 2.86 1.40 9.18
CA VAL A 88 3.96 0.98 10.05
C VAL A 88 5.30 1.12 9.31
N ALA A 89 5.37 0.75 8.03
CA ALA A 89 6.55 0.99 7.19
C ALA A 89 6.90 2.49 7.13
N GLY A 90 5.89 3.34 6.95
CA GLY A 90 6.04 4.80 6.98
C GLY A 90 6.60 5.31 8.31
N PHE A 91 6.09 4.85 9.45
CA PHE A 91 6.59 5.25 10.77
C PHE A 91 8.02 4.79 11.03
N ILE A 92 8.40 3.60 10.56
CA ILE A 92 9.78 3.11 10.69
C ILE A 92 10.75 3.98 9.87
N GLY A 93 10.36 4.39 8.66
CA GLY A 93 11.15 5.34 7.88
C GLY A 93 11.20 6.76 8.47
N TYR A 94 10.29 7.12 9.37
CA TYR A 94 10.33 8.37 10.11
C TYR A 94 11.33 8.30 11.28
N THR A 95 11.39 7.17 11.98
CA THR A 95 12.30 6.98 13.12
C THR A 95 13.78 6.86 12.74
N ASP A 96 14.08 6.54 11.48
CA ASP A 96 15.44 6.45 10.92
C ASP A 96 15.99 7.83 10.45
N LYS A 97 15.23 8.92 10.63
CA LYS A 97 15.66 10.31 10.32
C LYS A 97 15.91 11.12 11.59
#